data_AF-F3C751-F1
#
_entry.id   AF-F3C751-F1
#
_cell.length_a   1.000
_cell.length_b   1.000
_cell.length_c   1.000
_cell.angle_alpha   90.00
_cell.angle_beta   90.00
_cell.angle_gamma   90.00
#
_symmetry.space_group_name_H-M   'P 1'
#
loop_
_entity.id
_entity.type
_entity.pdbx_description
1 polymer ?
#
loop_
_entity_poly.entity_id
_entity_poly.type
_entity_poly.pdbx_seq_one_letter_code
_entity_poly.pdbx_strand_id
1 'polypeptide(L)'
;MPYKLNALDFFVLRTPLFPLSSAVELGHALRKIPIDYITIRANQILMEALWLGNRRLYQYIIEGTVDKYAAAHAIERYILRMCYRSTPFGIFAGISVGDIESESSLILEPPHLSRRHVTIDVDYIGEAEKLVADSDPNPQSRYSWNSTYLMDLGYSHYLAEQIVESTKVYKLNVLHGENKYYSLWASAEAGISFSEFTKLAKVKFPKMANHDIVEDWHCLVRKKLIEPCARYHTTGESRFERFSQALNAIDSLKDVAEVYRTLITDIKRINTDIRYDAVNDYASIEERLAAHSALRHENAVHVSLVKSSRKMVL
;
A
#
# COMPACT_ATOMS: atom_id res chain seq x y z
N MET A 1 -7.62 27.29 -20.02
CA MET A 1 -6.17 27.60 -20.16
C MET A 1 -5.46 26.34 -20.60
N PRO A 2 -4.59 26.34 -21.63
CA PRO A 2 -3.79 25.17 -21.95
C PRO A 2 -2.77 24.91 -20.84
N TYR A 3 -2.73 23.68 -20.32
CA TYR A 3 -1.70 23.27 -19.36
C TYR A 3 -0.36 23.15 -20.08
N LYS A 4 0.66 23.88 -19.60
CA LYS A 4 2.03 23.79 -20.13
C LYS A 4 2.76 22.67 -19.40
N LEU A 5 3.08 21.59 -20.11
CA LEU A 5 3.95 20.54 -19.60
C LEU A 5 5.40 21.03 -19.70
N ASN A 6 6.10 21.10 -18.57
CA ASN A 6 7.53 21.40 -18.54
C ASN A 6 8.30 20.08 -18.38
N ALA A 7 9.42 19.94 -19.09
CA ALA A 7 10.34 18.86 -18.83
C ALA A 7 10.92 18.99 -17.42
N LEU A 8 11.07 17.86 -16.75
CA LEU A 8 11.80 17.78 -15.48
C LEU A 8 13.30 17.72 -15.80
N ASP A 9 14.10 18.23 -14.89
CA ASP A 9 15.57 18.24 -14.92
C ASP A 9 16.22 16.91 -14.51
N PHE A 10 15.38 15.88 -14.31
CA PHE A 10 15.80 14.53 -13.94
C PHE A 10 15.12 13.45 -14.79
N PHE A 11 15.70 12.26 -14.80
CA PHE A 11 15.13 11.05 -15.39
C PHE A 11 15.07 9.91 -14.37
N VAL A 12 14.22 8.92 -14.66
CA VAL A 12 14.12 7.69 -13.88
C VAL A 12 14.60 6.52 -14.73
N LEU A 13 15.69 5.88 -14.31
CA LEU A 13 16.24 4.70 -14.94
C LEU A 13 15.70 3.44 -14.28
N ARG A 14 15.09 2.55 -15.07
CA ARG A 14 14.64 1.23 -14.61
C ARG A 14 15.64 0.17 -15.05
N THR A 15 16.18 -0.62 -14.13
CA THR A 15 17.13 -1.69 -14.47
C THR A 15 16.88 -2.98 -13.68
N PRO A 16 17.19 -4.16 -14.27
CA PRO A 16 17.21 -5.43 -13.54
C PRO A 16 18.18 -5.33 -12.35
N LEU A 17 17.94 -6.07 -11.27
CA LEU A 17 18.80 -6.02 -10.09
C LEU A 17 20.17 -6.64 -10.38
N PHE A 18 20.21 -7.81 -11.02
CA PHE A 18 21.46 -8.54 -11.26
C PHE A 18 22.14 -8.12 -12.58
N PRO A 19 23.49 -8.19 -12.62
CA PRO A 19 24.22 -8.13 -13.88
C PRO A 19 23.97 -9.40 -14.71
N LEU A 20 24.21 -9.31 -16.02
CA LEU A 20 24.02 -10.43 -16.95
C LEU A 20 24.88 -11.65 -16.60
N SER A 21 26.06 -11.44 -15.99
CA SER A 21 26.95 -12.53 -15.55
C SER A 21 26.30 -13.44 -14.50
N SER A 22 25.39 -12.92 -13.67
CA SER A 22 24.68 -13.72 -12.67
C SER A 22 23.77 -14.78 -13.29
N ALA A 23 23.26 -14.55 -14.50
CA ALA A 23 22.46 -15.55 -15.22
C ALA A 23 23.29 -16.80 -15.57
N VAL A 24 24.59 -16.61 -15.86
CA VAL A 24 25.50 -17.72 -16.19
C VAL A 24 25.86 -18.50 -14.92
N GLU A 25 26.25 -17.80 -13.85
CA GLU A 25 26.64 -18.41 -12.58
C GLU A 25 25.48 -19.20 -11.94
N LEU A 26 24.34 -18.53 -11.74
CA LEU A 26 23.17 -19.14 -11.11
C LEU A 26 22.52 -20.19 -12.03
N GLY A 27 22.51 -19.95 -13.34
CA GLY A 27 22.03 -20.92 -14.31
C GLY A 27 22.88 -22.19 -14.33
N HIS A 28 24.21 -22.07 -14.22
CA HIS A 28 25.10 -23.23 -14.13
C HIS A 28 24.86 -24.03 -12.84
N ALA A 29 24.74 -23.36 -11.69
CA ALA A 29 24.40 -24.01 -10.43
C ALA A 29 23.07 -24.77 -10.48
N LEU A 30 22.05 -24.16 -11.11
CA LEU A 30 20.71 -24.73 -11.25
C LEU A 30 20.65 -25.93 -12.21
N ARG A 31 21.55 -26.00 -13.21
CA ARG A 31 21.57 -27.08 -14.21
C ARG A 31 22.52 -28.24 -13.85
N LYS A 32 23.27 -28.15 -12.75
CA LYS A 32 24.09 -29.27 -12.25
C LYS A 32 23.21 -30.48 -11.90
N ILE A 33 23.79 -31.68 -12.00
CA ILE A 33 23.14 -32.93 -11.60
C ILE A 33 24.04 -33.62 -10.54
N PRO A 34 23.63 -33.67 -9.27
CA PRO A 34 22.44 -33.01 -8.69
C PRO A 34 22.57 -31.48 -8.69
N ILE A 35 21.44 -30.77 -8.55
CA ILE A 35 21.41 -29.31 -8.47
C ILE A 35 22.30 -28.83 -7.33
N ASP A 36 23.08 -27.77 -7.57
CA ASP A 36 23.93 -27.15 -6.56
C ASP A 36 23.13 -26.17 -5.70
N TYR A 37 22.31 -26.75 -4.81
CA TYR A 37 21.50 -25.99 -3.87
C TYR A 37 22.33 -25.17 -2.88
N ILE A 38 23.60 -25.51 -2.67
CA ILE A 38 24.50 -24.74 -1.79
C ILE A 38 24.74 -23.37 -2.43
N THR A 39 25.16 -23.34 -3.69
CA THR A 39 25.37 -22.10 -4.43
C THR A 39 24.08 -21.28 -4.56
N ILE A 40 22.96 -21.93 -4.89
CA ILE A 40 21.67 -21.22 -5.02
C ILE A 40 21.22 -20.61 -3.67
N ARG A 41 21.26 -21.38 -2.57
CA ARG A 41 20.85 -20.90 -1.24
C ARG A 41 21.80 -19.86 -0.66
N ALA A 42 23.08 -19.89 -1.04
CA ALA A 42 24.05 -18.86 -0.65
C ALA A 42 23.72 -17.48 -1.25
N ASN A 43 22.97 -17.43 -2.36
CA ASN A 43 22.50 -16.17 -2.94
C ASN A 43 21.21 -15.70 -2.24
N GLN A 44 21.36 -15.02 -1.10
CA GLN A 44 20.24 -14.51 -0.32
C GLN A 44 19.33 -13.56 -1.10
N ILE A 45 19.87 -12.78 -2.03
CA ILE A 45 19.09 -11.87 -2.89
C ILE A 45 18.14 -12.66 -3.80
N LEU A 46 18.61 -13.76 -4.40
CA LEU A 46 17.75 -14.64 -5.19
C LEU A 46 16.69 -15.31 -4.29
N MET A 47 17.07 -15.76 -3.10
CA MET A 47 16.14 -16.41 -2.16
C MET A 47 15.04 -15.44 -1.71
N GLU A 48 15.38 -14.20 -1.37
CA GLU A 48 14.41 -13.15 -1.03
C GLU A 48 13.49 -12.83 -2.23
N ALA A 49 14.04 -12.72 -3.44
CA ALA A 49 13.26 -12.46 -4.64
C ALA A 49 12.26 -13.60 -4.92
N LEU A 50 12.69 -14.86 -4.78
CA LEU A 50 11.82 -16.02 -4.92
C LEU A 50 10.76 -16.06 -3.83
N TRP A 51 11.08 -15.70 -2.58
CA TRP A 51 10.10 -15.65 -1.51
C TRP A 51 8.98 -14.65 -1.83
N LEU A 52 9.35 -13.44 -2.28
CA LEU A 52 8.41 -12.38 -2.67
C LEU A 52 7.65 -12.69 -3.97
N GLY A 53 8.28 -13.38 -4.92
CA GLY A 53 7.74 -13.58 -6.27
C GLY A 53 7.03 -14.91 -6.50
N ASN A 54 7.42 -15.97 -5.80
CA ASN A 54 6.81 -17.30 -5.82
C ASN A 54 7.27 -18.18 -4.65
N ARG A 55 6.49 -18.17 -3.58
CA ARG A 55 6.81 -18.85 -2.33
C ARG A 55 7.03 -20.35 -2.45
N ARG A 56 6.31 -20.99 -3.38
CA ARG A 56 6.44 -22.43 -3.65
C ARG A 56 7.80 -22.78 -4.26
N LEU A 57 8.33 -21.93 -5.15
CA LEU A 57 9.67 -22.13 -5.71
C LEU A 57 10.76 -21.90 -4.68
N TYR A 58 10.58 -20.90 -3.80
CA TYR A 58 11.46 -20.70 -2.64
C TYR A 58 11.52 -21.98 -1.77
N GLN A 59 10.37 -22.55 -1.41
CA GLN A 59 10.28 -23.79 -0.62
C GLN A 59 10.98 -24.96 -1.30
N TYR A 60 10.79 -25.16 -2.61
CA TYR A 60 11.48 -26.23 -3.34
C TYR A 60 13.00 -26.14 -3.29
N ILE A 61 13.56 -24.92 -3.32
CA ILE A 61 15.01 -24.73 -3.14
C ILE A 61 15.44 -25.03 -1.71
N ILE A 62 14.67 -24.61 -0.70
CA ILE A 62 14.98 -24.88 0.71
C ILE A 62 14.98 -26.38 1.00
N GLU A 63 13.95 -27.10 0.54
CA GLU A 63 13.79 -28.53 0.76
C GLU A 63 14.73 -29.38 -0.10
N GLY A 64 15.30 -28.81 -1.17
CA GLY A 64 16.12 -29.56 -2.14
C GLY A 64 15.28 -30.47 -3.05
N THR A 65 14.00 -30.12 -3.27
CA THR A 65 12.99 -30.91 -3.97
C THR A 65 12.67 -30.38 -5.36
N VAL A 66 13.57 -29.60 -5.97
CA VAL A 66 13.51 -29.23 -7.39
C VAL A 66 13.85 -30.47 -8.24
N ASP A 67 13.02 -31.51 -8.17
CA ASP A 67 13.15 -32.75 -8.94
C ASP A 67 12.38 -32.70 -10.27
N LYS A 68 11.45 -31.74 -10.39
CA LYS A 68 10.65 -31.52 -11.60
C LYS A 68 11.37 -30.54 -12.51
N TYR A 69 11.63 -30.95 -13.75
CA TYR A 69 12.08 -30.07 -14.84
C TYR A 69 11.31 -28.75 -14.90
N ALA A 70 10.00 -28.78 -14.64
CA ALA A 70 9.16 -27.59 -14.61
C ALA A 70 9.53 -26.57 -13.50
N ALA A 71 9.92 -27.03 -12.32
CA ALA A 71 10.31 -26.17 -11.20
C ALA A 71 11.68 -25.52 -11.46
N ALA A 72 12.66 -26.30 -11.93
CA ALA A 72 13.97 -25.77 -12.33
C ALA A 72 13.83 -24.72 -13.44
N HIS A 73 13.05 -25.01 -14.49
CA HIS A 73 12.79 -24.05 -15.56
C HIS A 73 12.05 -22.81 -15.05
N ALA A 74 11.12 -22.94 -14.09
CA ALA A 74 10.46 -21.78 -13.50
C ALA A 74 11.44 -20.88 -12.73
N ILE A 75 12.35 -21.47 -11.95
CA ILE A 75 13.40 -20.74 -11.22
C ILE A 75 14.36 -20.05 -12.19
N GLU A 76 14.75 -20.74 -13.27
CA GLU A 76 15.58 -20.16 -14.33
C GLU A 76 14.93 -18.91 -14.96
N ARG A 77 13.61 -18.94 -15.22
CA ARG A 77 12.89 -17.75 -15.70
C ARG A 77 12.93 -16.59 -14.71
N TYR A 78 12.89 -16.86 -13.40
CA TYR A 78 13.05 -15.82 -12.39
C TYR A 78 14.47 -15.26 -12.35
N ILE A 79 15.50 -16.09 -12.46
CA ILE A 79 16.90 -15.65 -12.59
C ILE A 79 17.06 -14.76 -13.83
N LEU A 80 16.56 -15.19 -14.99
CA LEU A 80 16.58 -14.40 -16.22
C LEU A 80 15.81 -13.09 -16.07
N ARG A 81 14.66 -13.10 -15.38
CA ARG A 81 13.92 -11.86 -15.08
C ARG A 81 14.78 -10.86 -14.31
N MET A 82 15.51 -11.32 -13.29
CA MET A 82 16.40 -10.47 -12.47
C MET A 82 17.60 -9.92 -13.23
N CYS A 83 17.96 -10.51 -14.38
CA CYS A 83 19.12 -10.10 -15.18
C CYS A 83 18.73 -9.29 -16.44
N TYR A 84 17.55 -9.54 -17.02
CA TYR A 84 17.17 -9.00 -18.34
C TYR A 84 15.96 -8.08 -18.33
N ARG A 85 15.04 -8.19 -17.35
CA ARG A 85 13.78 -7.43 -17.37
C ARG A 85 13.84 -6.24 -16.43
N SER A 86 13.74 -5.03 -16.99
CA SER A 86 13.79 -3.78 -16.24
C SER A 86 12.47 -3.38 -15.55
N THR A 87 11.40 -4.16 -15.66
CA THR A 87 10.10 -3.82 -15.04
C THR A 87 10.17 -3.98 -13.51
N PRO A 88 10.08 -2.90 -12.71
CA PRO A 88 10.13 -3.00 -11.25
C PRO A 88 9.04 -3.90 -10.72
N PHE A 89 9.42 -4.84 -9.85
CA PHE A 89 8.55 -5.81 -9.21
C PHE A 89 9.35 -6.42 -8.05
N GLY A 90 8.89 -6.29 -6.81
CA GLY A 90 9.65 -6.74 -5.64
C GLY A 90 11.09 -6.20 -5.68
N ILE A 91 12.06 -7.09 -5.47
CA ILE A 91 13.49 -6.80 -5.64
C ILE A 91 14.05 -7.29 -6.99
N PHE A 92 13.22 -7.72 -7.94
CA PHE A 92 13.69 -8.25 -9.23
C PHE A 92 14.36 -7.18 -10.11
N ALA A 93 13.84 -5.97 -10.04
CA ALA A 93 14.30 -4.79 -10.75
C ALA A 93 13.93 -3.56 -9.92
N GLY A 94 14.69 -2.48 -10.10
CA GLY A 94 14.49 -1.26 -9.34
C GLY A 94 14.67 0.00 -10.17
N ILE A 95 14.51 1.12 -9.49
CA ILE A 95 14.64 2.46 -10.07
C ILE A 95 15.87 3.17 -9.53
N SER A 96 16.51 3.97 -10.38
CA SER A 96 17.48 4.99 -9.99
C SER A 96 17.00 6.34 -10.54
N VAL A 97 17.32 7.42 -9.86
CA VAL A 97 17.06 8.79 -10.33
C VAL A 97 18.39 9.38 -10.77
N GLY A 98 18.37 10.12 -11.87
CA GLY A 98 19.53 10.83 -12.37
C GLY A 98 19.18 12.18 -12.96
N ASP A 99 20.18 13.00 -13.17
CA ASP A 99 20.05 14.38 -13.63
C ASP A 99 20.37 14.52 -15.12
N ILE A 100 19.78 15.51 -15.78
CA ILE A 100 20.11 15.84 -17.18
C ILE A 100 21.24 16.88 -17.17
N GLU A 101 22.41 16.56 -17.74
CA GLU A 101 23.56 17.46 -17.83
C GLU A 101 24.17 17.48 -19.25
N SER A 102 25.34 18.12 -19.41
CA SER A 102 26.04 18.21 -20.69
C SER A 102 26.83 16.95 -21.07
N GLU A 103 27.09 16.06 -20.12
CA GLU A 103 27.89 14.83 -20.32
C GLU A 103 27.21 13.60 -19.70
N SER A 104 27.00 12.57 -20.51
CA SER A 104 26.35 11.34 -20.04
C SER A 104 27.30 10.40 -19.30
N SER A 105 26.87 9.88 -18.15
CA SER A 105 27.54 8.80 -17.42
C SER A 105 26.58 8.06 -16.50
N LEU A 106 26.41 6.76 -16.76
CA LEU A 106 25.50 5.89 -16.03
C LEU A 106 26.28 4.76 -15.33
N ILE A 107 26.51 4.91 -14.03
CA ILE A 107 27.28 3.98 -13.19
C ILE A 107 26.41 3.58 -12.00
N LEU A 108 25.91 2.34 -12.04
CA LEU A 108 25.17 1.72 -10.95
C LEU A 108 26.12 1.10 -9.93
N GLU A 109 25.70 1.12 -8.66
CA GLU A 109 26.38 0.38 -7.61
C GLU A 109 26.05 -1.12 -7.68
N PRO A 110 26.87 -1.99 -7.05
CA PRO A 110 26.57 -3.40 -6.93
C PRO A 110 25.17 -3.68 -6.35
N PRO A 111 24.52 -4.79 -6.73
CA PRO A 111 23.16 -5.12 -6.33
C PRO A 111 22.91 -4.96 -4.82
N HIS A 112 23.85 -5.45 -4.00
CA HIS A 112 23.74 -5.49 -2.55
C HIS A 112 23.68 -4.11 -1.87
N LEU A 113 24.08 -3.04 -2.55
CA LEU A 113 23.95 -1.66 -2.05
C LEU A 113 22.60 -1.02 -2.42
N SER A 114 21.75 -1.72 -3.16
CA SER A 114 20.39 -1.25 -3.46
C SER A 114 19.54 -1.28 -2.19
N ARG A 115 18.66 -0.29 -2.04
CA ARG A 115 17.78 -0.15 -0.89
C ARG A 115 16.39 -0.68 -1.21
N ARG A 116 15.88 -1.58 -0.37
CA ARG A 116 14.46 -1.97 -0.46
C ARG A 116 13.59 -0.95 0.26
N HIS A 117 12.39 -0.80 -0.27
CA HIS A 117 11.30 -0.06 0.32
C HIS A 117 10.12 -1.01 0.51
N VAL A 118 9.92 -1.44 1.75
CA VAL A 118 8.86 -2.34 2.20
C VAL A 118 7.70 -1.50 2.73
N THR A 119 6.50 -1.84 2.30
CA THR A 119 5.23 -1.35 2.84
C THR A 119 4.33 -2.54 3.15
N ILE A 120 3.32 -2.33 4.00
CA ILE A 120 2.23 -3.31 4.11
C ILE A 120 1.50 -3.41 2.77
N ASP A 121 0.98 -4.59 2.46
CA ASP A 121 0.14 -4.78 1.28
C ASP A 121 -1.16 -3.95 1.40
N VAL A 122 -1.61 -3.44 0.26
CA VAL A 122 -2.78 -2.55 0.18
C VAL A 122 -4.08 -3.27 0.58
N ASP A 123 -4.15 -4.59 0.41
CA ASP A 123 -5.34 -5.35 0.74
C ASP A 123 -5.58 -5.37 2.26
N TYR A 124 -4.51 -5.41 3.06
CA TYR A 124 -4.62 -5.28 4.51
C TYR A 124 -5.13 -3.89 4.93
N ILE A 125 -4.68 -2.82 4.27
CA ILE A 125 -5.23 -1.48 4.48
C ILE A 125 -6.73 -1.48 4.16
N GLY A 126 -7.13 -2.11 3.05
CA GLY A 126 -8.52 -2.25 2.64
C GLY A 126 -9.40 -2.97 3.67
N GLU A 127 -8.90 -4.03 4.31
CA GLU A 127 -9.63 -4.69 5.40
C GLU A 127 -9.82 -3.76 6.61
N ALA A 128 -8.78 -3.04 7.03
CA ALA A 128 -8.92 -2.08 8.12
C ALA A 128 -9.91 -0.95 7.77
N GLU A 129 -9.93 -0.46 6.53
CA GLU A 129 -10.92 0.53 6.09
C GLU A 129 -12.35 0.00 6.10
N LYS A 130 -12.57 -1.29 5.77
CA LYS A 130 -13.88 -1.93 5.94
C LYS A 130 -14.29 -1.97 7.41
N LEU A 131 -13.38 -2.35 8.31
CA LEU A 131 -13.65 -2.36 9.75
C LEU A 131 -14.00 -0.97 10.30
N VAL A 132 -13.36 0.09 9.78
CA VAL A 132 -13.74 1.47 10.10
C VAL A 132 -15.15 1.79 9.60
N ALA A 133 -15.49 1.39 8.38
CA ALA A 133 -16.82 1.62 7.82
C ALA A 133 -17.92 0.86 8.58
N ASP A 134 -17.61 -0.34 9.09
CA ASP A 134 -18.52 -1.20 9.84
C ASP A 134 -18.58 -0.85 11.34
N SER A 135 -17.60 -0.10 11.85
CA SER A 135 -17.68 0.44 13.20
C SER A 135 -18.85 1.44 13.27
N ASP A 136 -19.88 1.08 14.03
CA ASP A 136 -21.03 1.95 14.34
C ASP A 136 -20.50 3.36 14.67
N PRO A 137 -21.07 4.47 14.14
CA PRO A 137 -20.60 5.83 14.38
C PRO A 137 -20.27 6.10 15.84
N ASN A 138 -19.01 5.83 16.18
CA ASN A 138 -18.50 5.98 17.51
C ASN A 138 -18.59 7.48 17.82
N PRO A 139 -19.10 7.89 19.00
CA PRO A 139 -19.17 9.28 19.38
C PRO A 139 -17.83 10.04 19.25
N GLN A 140 -16.70 9.32 19.31
CA GLN A 140 -15.34 9.86 19.16
C GLN A 140 -14.84 9.91 17.71
N SER A 141 -15.47 9.16 16.79
CA SER A 141 -15.12 9.19 15.37
C SER A 141 -15.50 10.52 14.74
N ARG A 142 -14.57 11.09 13.98
CA ARG A 142 -14.81 12.31 13.19
C ARG A 142 -15.19 11.94 11.77
N TYR A 143 -16.12 12.68 11.19
CA TYR A 143 -16.60 12.51 9.83
C TYR A 143 -16.39 13.80 9.03
N SER A 144 -16.08 13.65 7.76
CA SER A 144 -15.94 14.76 6.79
C SER A 144 -16.92 14.55 5.64
N TRP A 145 -17.26 15.62 4.92
CA TRP A 145 -17.98 15.45 3.66
C TRP A 145 -17.19 14.55 2.72
N ASN A 146 -17.91 13.74 1.95
CA ASN A 146 -17.35 13.00 0.85
C ASN A 146 -16.53 13.96 -0.03
N SER A 147 -15.27 13.62 -0.27
CA SER A 147 -14.31 14.49 -0.97
C SER A 147 -14.72 14.82 -2.42
N THR A 148 -15.67 14.07 -2.98
CA THR A 148 -16.23 14.29 -4.32
C THR A 148 -17.53 15.09 -4.29
N TYR A 149 -18.00 15.51 -3.11
CA TYR A 149 -19.20 16.33 -2.98
C TYR A 149 -18.98 17.68 -3.66
N LEU A 150 -19.84 17.99 -4.63
CA LEU A 150 -19.87 19.23 -5.37
C LEU A 150 -21.30 19.74 -5.44
N MET A 151 -21.48 21.05 -5.32
CA MET A 151 -22.74 21.70 -5.65
C MET A 151 -22.62 22.42 -7.00
N ASP A 152 -23.51 22.10 -7.93
CA ASP A 152 -23.59 22.77 -9.23
C ASP A 152 -25.05 22.83 -9.74
N LEU A 153 -25.43 23.92 -10.40
CA LEU A 153 -26.76 24.14 -11.01
C LEU A 153 -27.97 23.81 -10.11
N GLY A 154 -27.85 23.99 -8.79
CA GLY A 154 -28.93 23.68 -7.84
C GLY A 154 -29.05 22.19 -7.46
N TYR A 155 -28.03 21.40 -7.78
CA TYR A 155 -27.92 19.98 -7.42
C TYR A 155 -26.65 19.75 -6.62
N SER A 156 -26.69 18.74 -5.75
CA SER A 156 -25.51 18.21 -5.07
C SER A 156 -25.13 16.87 -5.68
N HIS A 157 -23.88 16.74 -6.09
CA HIS A 157 -23.32 15.56 -6.74
C HIS A 157 -22.24 14.95 -5.87
N TYR A 158 -22.18 13.63 -5.81
CA TYR A 158 -21.06 12.92 -5.18
C TYR A 158 -20.93 11.49 -5.72
N LEU A 159 -19.73 10.94 -5.69
CA LEU A 159 -19.44 9.55 -6.00
C LEU A 159 -19.44 8.73 -4.71
N ALA A 160 -20.18 7.61 -4.72
CA ALA A 160 -20.17 6.66 -3.62
C ALA A 160 -19.70 5.29 -4.11
N GLU A 161 -18.79 4.68 -3.35
CA GLU A 161 -18.36 3.31 -3.58
C GLU A 161 -19.47 2.31 -3.17
N GLN A 162 -19.75 1.35 -4.06
CA GLN A 162 -20.61 0.20 -3.82
C GLN A 162 -19.85 -1.08 -4.16
N ILE A 163 -20.07 -2.13 -3.36
CA ILE A 163 -19.52 -3.46 -3.65
C ILE A 163 -20.61 -4.26 -4.35
N VAL A 164 -20.34 -4.71 -5.59
CA VAL A 164 -21.24 -5.56 -6.39
C VAL A 164 -20.43 -6.78 -6.79
N GLU A 165 -20.89 -7.98 -6.40
CA GLU A 165 -20.20 -9.26 -6.74
C GLU A 165 -18.69 -9.23 -6.43
N SER A 166 -18.33 -8.72 -5.24
CA SER A 166 -16.93 -8.56 -4.79
C SER A 166 -16.07 -7.58 -5.62
N THR A 167 -16.69 -6.82 -6.53
CA THR A 167 -16.03 -5.76 -7.29
C THR A 167 -16.45 -4.39 -6.75
N LYS A 168 -15.47 -3.49 -6.58
CA LYS A 168 -15.74 -2.09 -6.24
C LYS A 168 -16.24 -1.33 -7.47
N VAL A 169 -17.42 -0.74 -7.36
CA VAL A 169 -18.05 0.10 -8.40
C VAL A 169 -18.36 1.47 -7.81
N TYR A 170 -18.12 2.53 -8.57
CA TYR A 170 -18.43 3.90 -8.15
C TYR A 170 -19.72 4.37 -8.81
N LYS A 171 -20.68 4.80 -8.01
CA LYS A 171 -21.95 5.34 -8.48
C LYS A 171 -22.04 6.84 -8.25
N LEU A 172 -22.40 7.59 -9.29
CA LEU A 172 -22.78 8.99 -9.17
C LEU A 172 -24.16 9.10 -8.53
N ASN A 173 -24.23 9.85 -7.43
CA ASN A 173 -25.46 10.19 -6.75
C ASN A 173 -25.75 11.68 -6.95
N VAL A 174 -27.03 11.99 -7.13
CA VAL A 174 -27.52 13.35 -7.36
C VAL A 174 -28.65 13.63 -6.38
N LEU A 175 -28.53 14.73 -5.65
CA LEU A 175 -29.54 15.24 -4.74
C LEU A 175 -30.03 16.60 -5.25
N HIS A 176 -31.34 16.84 -5.12
CA HIS A 176 -31.90 18.16 -5.42
C HIS A 176 -31.56 19.15 -4.29
N GLY A 177 -30.98 20.29 -4.64
CA GLY A 177 -30.60 21.34 -3.69
C GLY A 177 -29.34 21.04 -2.88
N GLU A 178 -28.93 22.03 -2.09
CA GLU A 178 -27.86 21.87 -1.10
C GLU A 178 -28.35 21.00 0.07
N ASN A 179 -27.50 20.10 0.55
CA ASN A 179 -27.81 19.42 1.80
C ASN A 179 -27.86 20.44 2.96
N LYS A 180 -28.96 20.47 3.71
CA LYS A 180 -29.17 21.44 4.82
C LYS A 180 -28.07 21.45 5.89
N TYR A 181 -27.29 20.37 5.99
CA TYR A 181 -26.17 20.23 6.92
C TYR A 181 -24.81 20.60 6.33
N TYR A 182 -24.69 20.86 5.03
CA TYR A 182 -23.41 21.10 4.35
C TYR A 182 -22.59 22.20 5.03
N SER A 183 -23.22 23.35 5.25
CA SER A 183 -22.60 24.49 5.91
C SER A 183 -22.10 24.24 7.34
N LEU A 184 -22.47 23.14 8.00
CA LEU A 184 -21.97 22.83 9.35
C LEU A 184 -20.48 22.47 9.34
N TRP A 185 -19.97 21.94 8.22
CA TRP A 185 -18.56 21.55 8.06
C TRP A 185 -17.66 22.67 7.55
N ALA A 186 -18.23 23.84 7.19
CA ALA A 186 -17.48 24.95 6.61
C ALA A 186 -16.35 25.48 7.50
N SER A 187 -16.36 25.15 8.79
CA SER A 187 -15.34 25.56 9.78
C SER A 187 -14.56 24.39 10.41
N ALA A 188 -14.72 23.15 9.91
CA ALA A 188 -14.18 21.95 10.56
C ALA A 188 -13.17 21.22 9.67
N GLU A 189 -11.92 21.69 9.66
CA GLU A 189 -10.81 21.05 8.90
C GLU A 189 -10.58 19.59 9.31
N ALA A 190 -10.76 19.27 10.60
CA ALA A 190 -10.58 17.92 11.14
C ALA A 190 -11.83 17.03 11.03
N GLY A 191 -12.91 17.51 10.41
CA GLY A 191 -14.23 16.87 10.44
C GLY A 191 -14.96 17.06 11.78
N ILE A 192 -16.16 16.49 11.86
CA ILE A 192 -17.12 16.70 12.95
C ILE A 192 -17.50 15.34 13.56
N SER A 193 -17.52 15.26 14.88
CA SER A 193 -18.04 14.11 15.63
C SER A 193 -19.57 14.12 15.73
N PHE A 194 -20.18 12.98 16.04
CA PHE A 194 -21.63 12.90 16.23
C PHE A 194 -22.15 13.88 17.31
N SER A 195 -21.40 14.03 18.41
CA SER A 195 -21.74 14.97 19.50
C SER A 195 -21.69 16.43 19.04
N GLU A 196 -20.65 16.82 18.31
CA GLU A 196 -20.52 18.16 17.73
C GLU A 196 -21.62 18.41 16.69
N PHE A 197 -21.89 17.44 15.81
CA PHE A 197 -22.97 17.52 14.81
C PHE A 197 -24.32 17.75 15.47
N THR A 198 -24.70 16.94 16.46
CA THR A 198 -26.00 17.09 17.14
C THR A 198 -26.13 18.44 17.83
N LYS A 199 -25.06 18.96 18.45
CA LYS A 199 -25.04 20.30 19.05
C LYS A 199 -25.23 21.40 18.01
N LEU A 200 -24.46 21.37 16.92
CA LEU A 200 -24.52 22.36 15.84
C LEU A 200 -25.88 22.32 15.11
N ALA A 201 -26.40 21.11 14.86
CA ALA A 201 -27.70 20.91 14.24
C ALA A 201 -28.84 21.47 15.10
N LYS A 202 -28.82 21.29 16.42
CA LYS A 202 -29.82 21.89 17.33
C LYS A 202 -29.79 23.42 17.33
N VAL A 203 -28.60 24.02 17.25
CA VAL A 203 -28.46 25.48 17.16
C VAL A 203 -29.04 25.99 15.83
N LYS A 204 -28.73 25.32 14.71
CA LYS A 204 -29.21 25.71 13.38
C LYS A 204 -30.70 25.42 13.17
N PHE A 205 -31.21 24.35 13.77
CA PHE A 205 -32.58 23.85 13.61
C PHE A 205 -33.28 23.63 14.97
N PRO A 206 -33.59 24.69 15.73
CA PRO A 206 -34.05 24.58 17.12
C PRO A 206 -35.42 23.90 17.30
N LYS A 207 -36.22 23.84 16.22
CA LYS A 207 -37.54 23.18 16.23
C LYS A 207 -37.50 21.69 15.91
N MET A 208 -36.35 21.18 15.46
CA MET A 208 -36.21 19.80 15.00
C MET A 208 -36.04 18.87 16.21
N ALA A 209 -36.73 17.72 16.22
CA ALA A 209 -36.63 16.79 17.33
C ALA A 209 -35.26 16.10 17.35
N ASN A 210 -34.79 15.73 18.54
CA ASN A 210 -33.47 15.09 18.67
C ASN A 210 -33.38 13.79 17.86
N HIS A 211 -34.43 12.97 17.85
CA HIS A 211 -34.43 11.70 17.13
C HIS A 211 -34.29 11.89 15.61
N ASP A 212 -34.89 12.94 15.05
CA ASP A 212 -34.74 13.27 13.62
C ASP A 212 -33.30 13.66 13.28
N ILE A 213 -32.61 14.42 14.15
CA ILE A 213 -31.21 14.80 13.94
C ILE A 213 -30.31 13.55 13.96
N VAL A 214 -30.59 12.61 14.85
CA VAL A 214 -29.85 11.35 14.94
C VAL A 214 -30.09 10.49 13.70
N GLU A 215 -31.32 10.32 13.25
CA GLU A 215 -31.60 9.57 12.01
C GLU A 215 -30.97 10.24 10.79
N ASP A 216 -30.98 11.56 10.71
CA ASP A 216 -30.32 12.30 9.63
C ASP A 216 -28.80 12.05 9.62
N TRP A 217 -28.14 12.02 10.77
CA TRP A 217 -26.72 11.63 10.86
C TRP A 217 -26.49 10.22 10.31
N HIS A 218 -27.25 9.24 10.80
CA HIS A 218 -27.13 7.85 10.31
C HIS A 218 -27.43 7.76 8.82
N CYS A 219 -28.35 8.56 8.30
CA CYS A 219 -28.64 8.65 6.87
C CYS A 219 -27.45 9.21 6.08
N LEU A 220 -26.81 10.29 6.55
CA LEU A 220 -25.61 10.86 5.91
C LEU A 220 -24.46 9.84 5.85
N VAL A 221 -24.22 9.10 6.93
CA VAL A 221 -23.20 8.04 7.00
C VAL A 221 -23.57 6.88 6.05
N ARG A 222 -24.78 6.34 6.17
CA ARG A 222 -25.28 5.20 5.37
C ARG A 222 -25.30 5.50 3.87
N LYS A 223 -25.56 6.76 3.49
CA LYS A 223 -25.54 7.22 2.09
C LYS A 223 -24.14 7.64 1.61
N LYS A 224 -23.11 7.55 2.46
CA LYS A 224 -21.73 7.98 2.19
C LYS A 224 -21.62 9.45 1.75
N LEU A 225 -22.53 10.29 2.24
CA LEU A 225 -22.46 11.75 2.09
C LEU A 225 -21.38 12.33 3.00
N ILE A 226 -21.26 11.75 4.19
CA ILE A 226 -20.13 11.94 5.08
C ILE A 226 -19.40 10.61 5.28
N GLU A 227 -18.09 10.68 5.45
CA GLU A 227 -17.21 9.52 5.55
C GLU A 227 -16.30 9.67 6.76
N PRO A 228 -15.91 8.56 7.42
CA PRO A 228 -14.95 8.61 8.52
C PRO A 228 -13.67 9.34 8.10
N CYS A 229 -13.11 10.14 9.01
CA CYS A 229 -11.80 10.77 8.82
C CYS A 229 -10.66 9.76 9.06
N ALA A 230 -10.94 8.67 9.77
CA ALA A 230 -10.03 7.55 9.99
C ALA A 230 -9.86 6.70 8.71
N ARG A 231 -9.21 7.28 7.69
CA ARG A 231 -8.96 6.64 6.39
C ARG A 231 -7.49 6.63 6.06
N TYR A 232 -7.08 5.65 5.26
CA TYR A 232 -5.71 5.61 4.78
C TYR A 232 -5.56 6.60 3.62
N HIS A 233 -4.61 7.52 3.77
CA HIS A 233 -4.29 8.46 2.69
C HIS A 233 -3.26 7.81 1.77
N THR A 234 -3.47 7.89 0.46
CA THR A 234 -2.53 7.33 -0.54
C THR A 234 -1.32 8.23 -0.77
N THR A 235 -1.33 9.48 -0.31
CA THR A 235 -0.25 10.47 -0.43
C THR A 235 0.06 11.13 0.92
N GLY A 236 1.20 11.81 1.00
CA GLY A 236 1.69 12.47 2.22
C GLY A 236 2.70 11.62 3.02
N GLU A 237 3.32 12.23 4.01
CA GLU A 237 4.30 11.57 4.88
C GLU A 237 3.62 10.74 5.97
N SER A 238 4.29 9.76 6.59
CA SER A 238 3.78 9.02 7.77
C SER A 238 2.35 8.49 7.66
N ARG A 239 1.94 8.05 6.46
CA ARG A 239 0.55 7.67 6.16
C ARG A 239 0.10 6.48 6.99
N PHE A 240 0.98 5.51 7.15
CA PHE A 240 0.68 4.29 7.90
C PHE A 240 0.59 4.57 9.41
N GLU A 241 1.48 5.42 9.94
CA GLU A 241 1.43 5.90 11.33
C GLU A 241 0.15 6.67 11.62
N ARG A 242 -0.22 7.63 10.76
CA ARG A 242 -1.46 8.39 10.94
C ARG A 242 -2.69 7.49 10.89
N PHE A 243 -2.69 6.49 10.01
CA PHE A 243 -3.80 5.56 9.92
C PHE A 243 -3.90 4.66 11.16
N SER A 244 -2.79 4.07 11.63
CA SER A 244 -2.73 3.33 12.89
C SER A 244 -3.22 4.18 14.08
N GLN A 245 -2.81 5.45 14.15
CA GLN A 245 -3.27 6.38 15.18
C GLN A 245 -4.79 6.64 15.09
N ALA A 246 -5.33 6.78 13.88
CA ALA A 246 -6.75 6.97 13.68
C ALA A 246 -7.58 5.73 14.07
N LEU A 247 -7.07 4.52 13.79
CA LEU A 247 -7.69 3.27 14.23
C LEU A 247 -7.70 3.16 15.77
N ASN A 248 -6.63 3.60 16.43
CA ASN A 248 -6.54 3.58 17.90
C ASN A 248 -7.58 4.47 18.60
N ALA A 249 -8.12 5.47 17.90
CA ALA A 249 -9.19 6.32 18.40
C ALA A 249 -10.57 5.63 18.40
N ILE A 250 -10.69 4.48 17.72
CA ILE A 250 -11.92 3.69 17.64
C ILE A 250 -11.78 2.50 18.58
N ASP A 251 -12.59 2.46 19.65
CA ASP A 251 -12.46 1.46 20.72
C ASP A 251 -12.48 0.01 20.21
N SER A 252 -13.29 -0.29 19.19
CA SER A 252 -13.41 -1.62 18.59
C SER A 252 -12.23 -2.01 17.69
N LEU A 253 -11.31 -1.08 17.38
CA LEU A 253 -10.19 -1.30 16.45
C LEU A 253 -8.81 -1.08 17.10
N LYS A 254 -8.75 -1.01 18.43
CA LYS A 254 -7.50 -0.83 19.19
C LYS A 254 -6.52 -1.99 19.00
N ASP A 255 -7.03 -3.21 18.88
CA ASP A 255 -6.26 -4.41 18.56
C ASP A 255 -5.61 -4.34 17.17
N VAL A 256 -6.37 -3.95 16.15
CA VAL A 256 -5.86 -3.70 14.79
C VAL A 256 -4.80 -2.59 14.81
N ALA A 257 -5.08 -1.49 15.51
CA ALA A 257 -4.15 -0.38 15.64
C ALA A 257 -2.81 -0.80 16.26
N GLU A 258 -2.84 -1.67 17.27
CA GLU A 258 -1.66 -2.22 17.93
C GLU A 258 -0.83 -3.11 17.01
N VAL A 259 -1.50 -3.98 16.23
CA VAL A 259 -0.83 -4.77 15.18
C VAL A 259 -0.12 -3.83 14.21
N TYR A 260 -0.81 -2.81 13.70
CA TYR A 260 -0.23 -1.86 12.75
C TYR A 260 0.93 -1.06 13.34
N ARG A 261 0.84 -0.65 14.61
CA ARG A 261 1.92 0.04 15.33
C ARG A 261 3.19 -0.81 15.42
N THR A 262 3.02 -2.11 15.66
CA THR A 262 4.14 -3.06 15.65
C THR A 262 4.71 -3.20 14.24
N LEU A 263 3.86 -3.38 13.23
CA LEU A 263 4.28 -3.50 11.83
C LEU A 263 5.01 -2.25 11.32
N ILE A 264 4.61 -1.05 11.72
CA ILE A 264 5.33 0.20 11.40
C ILE A 264 6.78 0.11 11.88
N THR A 265 7.00 -0.44 13.08
CA THR A 265 8.34 -0.58 13.67
C THR A 265 9.15 -1.63 12.92
N ASP A 266 8.54 -2.80 12.64
CA ASP A 266 9.18 -3.87 11.88
C ASP A 266 9.56 -3.43 10.46
N ILE A 267 8.63 -2.78 9.75
CA ILE A 267 8.83 -2.24 8.40
C ILE A 267 9.96 -1.19 8.39
N LYS A 268 10.00 -0.29 9.37
CA LYS A 268 11.11 0.68 9.49
C LYS A 268 12.46 -0.01 9.65
N ARG A 269 12.53 -1.08 10.45
CA ARG A 269 13.76 -1.83 10.68
C ARG A 269 14.27 -2.54 9.42
N ILE A 270 13.38 -3.11 8.61
CA ILE A 270 13.77 -3.88 7.40
C ILE A 270 13.92 -3.02 6.14
N ASN A 271 13.57 -1.74 6.21
CA ASN A 271 13.74 -0.74 5.15
C ASN A 271 15.21 -0.31 4.95
N THR A 272 16.07 -1.28 4.65
CA THR A 272 17.53 -1.16 4.57
C THR A 272 18.06 -1.49 3.17
N ASP A 273 19.38 -1.51 3.01
CA ASP A 273 19.98 -2.16 1.84
C ASP A 273 19.77 -3.68 1.86
N ILE A 274 19.79 -4.30 0.67
CA ILE A 274 19.43 -5.71 0.48
C ILE A 274 20.50 -6.72 0.96
N ARG A 275 21.60 -6.30 1.61
CA ARG A 275 22.51 -7.24 2.31
C ARG A 275 21.84 -7.89 3.51
N TYR A 276 20.91 -7.17 4.13
CA TYR A 276 20.16 -7.70 5.24
C TYR A 276 19.15 -8.74 4.73
N ASP A 277 19.08 -9.91 5.35
CA ASP A 277 18.13 -10.96 4.99
C ASP A 277 16.79 -10.68 5.66
N ALA A 278 15.81 -10.25 4.86
CA ALA A 278 14.49 -9.86 5.35
C ALA A 278 13.44 -10.97 5.27
N VAL A 279 13.80 -12.17 4.79
CA VAL A 279 12.83 -13.26 4.55
C VAL A 279 12.10 -13.68 5.83
N ASN A 280 12.84 -13.81 6.94
CA ASN A 280 12.26 -14.15 8.23
C ASN A 280 11.38 -13.03 8.79
N ASP A 281 11.71 -11.77 8.49
CA ASP A 281 10.89 -10.64 8.92
C ASP A 281 9.57 -10.60 8.17
N TYR A 282 9.58 -10.85 6.86
CA TYR A 282 8.34 -10.94 6.08
C TYR A 282 7.44 -12.07 6.59
N ALA A 283 8.02 -13.23 6.92
CA ALA A 283 7.28 -14.34 7.52
C ALA A 283 6.69 -13.98 8.89
N SER A 284 7.43 -13.27 9.74
CA SER A 284 6.93 -12.81 11.05
C SER A 284 5.81 -11.78 10.92
N ILE A 285 5.92 -10.86 9.96
CA ILE A 285 4.87 -9.88 9.63
C ILE A 285 3.59 -10.61 9.22
N GLU A 286 3.69 -11.61 8.35
CA GLU A 286 2.55 -12.40 7.92
C GLU A 286 1.91 -13.21 9.04
N GLU A 287 2.70 -13.87 9.88
CA GLU A 287 2.19 -14.63 11.02
C GLU A 287 1.39 -13.72 11.96
N ARG A 288 1.92 -12.52 12.23
CA ARG A 288 1.24 -11.52 13.05
C ARG A 288 -0.08 -11.05 12.43
N LEU A 289 -0.11 -10.83 11.12
CA LEU A 289 -1.32 -10.43 10.41
C LEU A 289 -2.34 -11.57 10.37
N ALA A 290 -1.90 -12.80 10.08
CA ALA A 290 -2.75 -13.98 10.01
C ALA A 290 -3.34 -14.39 11.37
N ALA A 291 -2.65 -14.08 12.47
CA ALA A 291 -3.17 -14.27 13.83
C ALA A 291 -4.39 -13.39 14.13
N HIS A 292 -4.57 -12.29 13.39
CA HIS A 292 -5.72 -11.40 13.55
C HIS A 292 -6.88 -11.86 12.67
N SER A 293 -7.98 -12.31 13.27
CA SER A 293 -9.10 -12.94 12.55
C SER A 293 -9.71 -12.06 11.44
N ALA A 294 -9.71 -10.74 11.65
CA ALA A 294 -10.25 -9.74 10.74
C ALA A 294 -9.30 -9.28 9.61
N LEU A 295 -8.03 -9.72 9.60
CA LEU A 295 -7.03 -9.31 8.62
C LEU A 295 -6.55 -10.54 7.84
N ARG A 296 -7.14 -10.81 6.67
CA ARG A 296 -6.81 -12.03 5.90
C ARG A 296 -6.57 -11.72 4.43
N HIS A 297 -5.31 -11.85 4.02
CA HIS A 297 -4.86 -11.78 2.62
C HIS A 297 -3.65 -12.67 2.38
N GLU A 298 -3.36 -12.95 1.11
CA GLU A 298 -2.29 -13.89 0.72
C GLU A 298 -0.88 -13.29 0.92
N ASN A 299 -0.70 -12.00 0.61
CA ASN A 299 0.58 -11.31 0.69
C ASN A 299 0.52 -10.21 1.75
N ALA A 300 1.47 -10.20 2.70
CA ALA A 300 1.49 -9.17 3.73
C ALA A 300 2.22 -7.88 3.36
N VAL A 301 3.18 -7.97 2.44
CA VAL A 301 4.09 -6.87 2.15
C VAL A 301 4.19 -6.60 0.66
N HIS A 302 4.32 -5.32 0.34
CA HIS A 302 4.73 -4.86 -0.97
C HIS A 302 6.17 -4.34 -0.88
N VAL A 303 7.02 -4.74 -1.83
CA VAL A 303 8.42 -4.32 -1.87
C VAL A 303 8.73 -3.63 -3.19
N SER A 304 9.33 -2.45 -3.09
CA SER A 304 9.93 -1.72 -4.20
C SER A 304 11.43 -1.59 -3.97
N LEU A 305 12.20 -1.40 -5.03
CA LEU A 305 13.65 -1.32 -4.97
C LEU A 305 14.17 -0.01 -5.54
N VAL A 306 14.95 0.71 -4.75
CA VAL A 306 15.73 1.87 -5.18
C VAL A 306 17.17 1.42 -5.33
N LYS A 307 17.69 1.49 -6.56
CA LYS A 307 19.05 1.10 -6.89
C LYS A 307 19.99 2.28 -6.69
N SER A 308 21.02 2.05 -5.88
CA SER A 308 22.09 3.02 -5.65
C SER A 308 22.90 3.22 -6.93
N SER A 309 23.32 4.46 -7.16
CA SER A 309 24.11 4.85 -8.32
C SER A 309 25.25 5.76 -7.90
N ARG A 310 26.43 5.54 -8.47
CA ARG A 310 27.61 6.37 -8.23
C ARG A 310 27.61 7.63 -9.08
N LYS A 311 27.15 7.52 -10.32
CA LYS A 311 26.92 8.62 -11.25
C LYS A 311 25.72 8.27 -12.11
N MET A 312 24.73 9.15 -12.19
CA MET A 312 23.51 8.91 -12.95
C MET A 312 23.15 10.21 -13.67
N VAL A 313 23.85 10.46 -14.77
CA VAL A 313 23.71 11.70 -15.54
C VAL A 313 23.49 11.35 -17.01
N LEU A 314 22.53 12.01 -17.65
CA LEU A 314 22.27 11.91 -19.08
C LEU A 314 22.64 13.23 -19.78
#